data_AF-A0A955H0C3-F1
#
_entry.id   AF-A0A955H0C3-F1
#
_cell.length_a   1.000
_cell.length_b   1.000
_cell.length_c   1.000
_cell.angle_alpha   90.00
_cell.angle_beta   90.00
_cell.angle_gamma   90.00
#
_symmetry.space_group_name_H-M   'P 1'
#
loop_
_entity.id
_entity.type
_entity.pdbx_description
1 polymer ?
#
loop_
_entity_poly.entity_id
_entity_poly.type
_entity_poly.pdbx_seq_one_letter_code
_entity_poly.pdbx_strand_id
1 'polypeptide(L)'
;MPSPSLKLIAIGYAKRALEAGSRERLRMGQYASVLSEYHVIVFTRESEKLPAFQQDGNLFLYGTNAKTRIGMMIEVVKIGRRITKQKQATPWIVSCQDPFETSLVGRLISCGRKAVNHVQIHGDVFNPI
;
A
#
# COMPACT_ATOMS: atom_id res chain seq x y z
N MET A 1 -4.49 -15.67 -22.07
CA MET A 1 -4.71 -14.36 -21.43
C MET A 1 -3.36 -13.71 -21.29
N PRO A 2 -3.12 -12.47 -21.76
CA PRO A 2 -1.87 -11.79 -21.45
C PRO A 2 -1.74 -11.72 -19.93
N SER A 3 -0.59 -12.13 -19.41
CA SER A 3 -0.29 -12.01 -17.98
C SER A 3 -0.52 -10.54 -17.59
N PRO A 4 -1.25 -10.25 -16.50
CA PRO A 4 -1.36 -8.89 -16.04
C PRO A 4 0.08 -8.37 -15.84
N SER A 5 0.36 -7.21 -16.43
CA SER A 5 1.69 -6.59 -16.45
C SER A 5 1.78 -5.41 -15.49
N LEU A 6 0.77 -5.23 -14.64
CA LEU A 6 0.65 -4.09 -13.74
C LEU A 6 0.91 -4.54 -12.30
N LYS A 7 1.74 -3.77 -11.60
CA LYS A 7 1.99 -3.95 -10.17
C LYS A 7 1.54 -2.70 -9.43
N LEU A 8 0.79 -2.90 -8.35
CA LEU A 8 0.20 -1.81 -7.58
C LEU A 8 0.68 -1.88 -6.13
N ILE A 9 1.11 -0.75 -5.59
CA ILE A 9 1.28 -0.53 -4.16
C ILE A 9 0.19 0.44 -3.72
N ALA A 10 -0.72 0.00 -2.84
CA ALA A 10 -1.69 0.85 -2.18
C ALA A 10 -1.25 1.12 -0.74
N ILE A 11 -1.37 2.36 -0.29
CA ILE A 11 -1.05 2.76 1.09
C ILE A 11 -2.30 3.39 1.72
N GLY A 12 -2.66 2.97 2.92
CA GLY A 12 -3.83 3.52 3.63
C GLY A 12 -4.06 2.98 5.04
N TYR A 13 -5.24 3.29 5.59
CA TYR A 13 -5.65 2.95 6.95
C TYR A 13 -6.66 1.77 7.01
N ALA A 14 -6.80 1.01 5.94
CA ALA A 14 -7.72 -0.13 5.83
C ALA A 14 -7.25 -1.34 6.68
N LYS A 15 -7.32 -1.22 8.01
CA LYS A 15 -6.83 -2.23 8.98
C LYS A 15 -7.58 -3.54 8.89
N ARG A 16 -8.87 -3.50 8.54
CA ARG A 16 -9.69 -4.71 8.45
C ARG A 16 -9.24 -5.59 7.29
N ALA A 17 -8.51 -5.06 6.30
CA ALA A 17 -7.86 -5.88 5.29
C ALA A 17 -6.95 -6.98 5.88
N LEU A 18 -6.35 -6.74 7.05
CA LEU A 18 -5.48 -7.71 7.75
C LEU A 18 -6.27 -8.79 8.51
N GLU A 19 -7.58 -8.61 8.69
CA GLU A 19 -8.48 -9.61 9.27
C GLU A 19 -8.89 -10.61 8.19
N ALA A 20 -8.78 -11.91 8.49
CA ALA A 20 -9.22 -12.95 7.57
C ALA A 20 -10.74 -12.85 7.32
N GLY A 21 -11.15 -13.00 6.05
CA GLY A 21 -12.55 -12.98 5.66
C GLY A 21 -13.25 -11.61 5.69
N SER A 22 -12.52 -10.51 5.94
CA SER A 22 -13.13 -9.18 5.96
C SER A 22 -13.61 -8.73 4.57
N ARG A 23 -14.62 -7.87 4.55
CA ARG A 23 -15.14 -7.26 3.31
C ARG A 23 -14.06 -6.49 2.54
N GLU A 24 -13.16 -5.82 3.26
CA GLU A 24 -12.03 -5.09 2.67
C GLU A 24 -11.05 -6.04 1.99
N ARG A 25 -10.73 -7.16 2.63
CA ARG A 25 -9.85 -8.19 2.07
C ARG A 25 -10.44 -8.83 0.82
N LEU A 26 -11.73 -9.16 0.84
CA LEU A 26 -12.42 -9.70 -0.34
C LEU A 26 -12.38 -8.71 -1.51
N ARG A 27 -12.62 -7.42 -1.25
CA ARG A 27 -12.52 -6.36 -2.27
C ARG A 27 -11.08 -6.23 -2.81
N MET A 28 -10.09 -6.29 -1.94
CA MET A 28 -8.68 -6.24 -2.36
C MET A 28 -8.28 -7.48 -3.17
N GLY A 29 -8.81 -8.65 -2.85
CA GLY A 29 -8.62 -9.87 -3.65
C GLY A 29 -9.20 -9.74 -5.06
N GLN A 30 -10.34 -9.07 -5.22
CA GLN A 30 -10.89 -8.77 -6.55
C GLN A 30 -9.96 -7.87 -7.37
N TYR A 31 -9.36 -6.84 -6.76
CA TYR A 31 -8.35 -6.02 -7.44
C TYR A 31 -7.09 -6.80 -7.76
N ALA A 32 -6.64 -7.68 -6.85
CA ALA A 32 -5.51 -8.55 -7.10
C ALA A 32 -5.74 -9.46 -8.32
N SER A 33 -6.97 -9.95 -8.54
CA SER A 33 -7.27 -10.85 -9.67
C SER A 33 -6.95 -10.29 -11.08
N VAL A 34 -6.88 -8.96 -11.23
CA VAL A 34 -6.55 -8.28 -12.50
C VAL A 34 -5.15 -7.65 -12.50
N LEU A 35 -4.39 -7.82 -11.41
CA LEU A 35 -3.04 -7.30 -11.23
C LEU A 35 -2.03 -8.44 -11.19
N SER A 36 -0.79 -8.19 -11.58
CA SER A 36 0.28 -9.21 -11.41
C SER A 36 0.67 -9.33 -9.95
N GLU A 37 0.83 -8.19 -9.28
CA GLU A 37 1.13 -8.10 -7.85
C GLU A 37 0.36 -6.91 -7.27
N TYR A 38 -0.36 -7.15 -6.19
CA TYR A 38 -1.04 -6.10 -5.45
C TYR A 38 -0.54 -6.05 -4.00
N HIS A 39 0.25 -5.03 -3.70
CA HIS A 39 0.80 -4.78 -2.38
C HIS A 39 -0.03 -3.71 -1.67
N VAL A 40 -0.50 -4.00 -0.46
CA VAL A 40 -1.25 -3.07 0.38
C VAL A 40 -0.48 -2.87 1.67
N ILE A 41 -0.02 -1.65 1.89
CA ILE A 41 0.64 -1.26 3.13
C ILE A 41 -0.37 -0.52 3.99
N VAL A 42 -0.66 -1.10 5.14
CA VAL A 42 -1.67 -0.62 6.08
C VAL A 42 -0.98 -0.04 7.31
N PHE A 43 -1.37 1.17 7.66
CA PHE A 43 -0.92 1.79 8.89
C PHE A 43 -1.53 1.10 10.11
N THR A 44 -0.70 0.38 10.86
CA THR A 44 -1.09 -0.32 12.10
C THR A 44 -0.16 0.06 13.25
N ARG A 45 -0.70 0.01 14.47
CA ARG A 45 0.08 0.16 15.70
C ARG A 45 0.40 -1.20 16.29
N GLU A 46 1.55 -1.31 16.94
CA GLU A 46 1.97 -2.53 17.65
C GLU A 46 0.90 -2.99 18.67
N SER A 47 0.25 -2.04 19.34
CA SER A 47 -0.81 -2.29 20.32
C SER A 47 -2.04 -3.02 19.76
N GLU A 48 -2.25 -2.95 18.43
CA GLU A 48 -3.42 -3.56 17.76
C GLU A 48 -3.23 -5.07 17.54
N LYS A 49 -2.02 -5.60 17.78
CA LYS A 49 -1.68 -7.03 17.63
C LYS A 49 -2.08 -7.60 16.25
N LEU A 50 -2.09 -6.74 15.24
CA LEU A 50 -2.38 -7.12 13.86
C LEU A 50 -1.14 -7.77 13.22
N PRO A 51 -1.34 -8.66 12.24
CA PRO A 51 -0.24 -9.34 11.58
C PRO A 51 0.60 -8.36 10.75
N ALA A 52 1.92 -8.47 10.86
CA ALA A 52 2.86 -7.59 10.14
C ALA A 52 2.91 -7.89 8.63
N PHE A 53 2.63 -9.13 8.23
CA PHE A 53 2.59 -9.55 6.83
C PHE A 53 1.59 -10.68 6.63
N GLN A 54 0.84 -10.61 5.54
CA GLN A 54 0.02 -11.71 5.04
C GLN A 54 0.07 -11.74 3.52
N GLN A 55 -0.08 -12.92 2.94
CA GLN A 55 -0.16 -13.10 1.50
C GLN A 55 -1.35 -13.99 1.16
N ASP A 56 -2.03 -13.63 0.08
CA ASP A 56 -3.17 -14.35 -0.47
C ASP A 56 -3.06 -14.37 -2.01
N GLY A 57 -2.44 -15.42 -2.55
CA GLY A 57 -2.07 -15.47 -3.96
C GLY A 57 -1.12 -14.33 -4.34
N ASN A 58 -1.61 -13.40 -5.17
CA ASN A 58 -0.91 -12.20 -5.63
C ASN A 58 -1.28 -10.91 -4.84
N LEU A 59 -2.07 -11.04 -3.78
CA LEU A 59 -2.32 -9.98 -2.80
C LEU A 59 -1.30 -10.09 -1.65
N PHE A 60 -0.59 -9.00 -1.40
CA PHE A 60 0.41 -8.89 -0.33
C PHE A 60 -0.03 -7.78 0.63
N LEU A 61 -0.29 -8.13 1.89
CA LEU A 61 -0.73 -7.21 2.92
C LEU A 61 0.39 -6.98 3.93
N TYR A 62 0.67 -5.72 4.26
CA TYR A 62 1.71 -5.34 5.21
C TYR A 62 1.11 -4.46 6.30
N GLY A 63 1.27 -4.84 7.57
CA GLY A 63 0.99 -3.99 8.71
C GLY A 63 2.27 -3.30 9.17
N THR A 64 2.26 -1.98 9.33
CA THR A 64 3.46 -1.24 9.79
C THR A 64 3.84 -1.53 11.25
N ASN A 65 2.87 -1.94 12.08
CA ASN A 65 3.02 -2.34 13.48
C ASN A 65 3.95 -1.43 14.30
N ALA A 66 3.87 -0.12 14.08
CA ALA A 66 4.79 0.82 14.73
C ALA A 66 4.23 1.35 16.06
N LYS A 67 5.12 1.78 16.95
CA LYS A 67 4.76 2.36 18.26
C LYS A 67 4.17 3.77 18.13
N THR A 68 4.58 4.53 17.12
CA THR A 68 4.24 5.95 16.95
C THR A 68 3.81 6.24 15.51
N ARG A 69 3.08 7.35 15.29
CA ARG A 69 2.68 7.81 13.94
C ARG A 69 3.89 8.05 13.03
N ILE A 70 4.96 8.62 13.58
CA ILE A 70 6.21 8.83 12.84
C ILE A 70 6.86 7.49 12.47
N GLY A 71 6.86 6.53 13.41
CA GLY A 71 7.35 5.18 13.15
C GLY A 71 6.57 4.49 12.02
N MET A 72 5.25 4.70 11.95
CA MET A 72 4.41 4.18 10.87
C MET A 72 4.88 4.68 9.50
N MET A 73 5.17 5.97 9.36
CA MET A 73 5.70 6.54 8.11
C MET A 73 7.05 5.95 7.70
N ILE A 74 7.97 5.80 8.67
CA ILE A 74 9.30 5.22 8.43
C ILE A 74 9.17 3.76 7.93
N GLU A 75 8.28 2.97 8.54
CA GLU A 75 8.06 1.59 8.13
C GLU A 75 7.44 1.49 6.73
N VAL A 76 6.50 2.36 6.37
CA VAL A 76 5.97 2.40 4.99
C VAL A 76 7.09 2.62 3.98
N VAL A 77 8.00 3.57 4.24
CA VAL A 77 9.15 3.84 3.35
C VAL A 77 10.06 2.61 3.24
N LYS A 78 10.34 1.94 4.36
CA LYS A 78 11.18 0.72 4.37
C LYS A 78 10.53 -0.42 3.58
N ILE A 79 9.23 -0.66 3.79
CA ILE A 79 8.46 -1.70 3.10
C ILE A 79 8.39 -1.37 1.60
N GLY A 80 8.00 -0.14 1.25
CA GLY A 80 7.93 0.31 -0.15
C GLY A 80 9.28 0.21 -0.87
N ARG A 81 10.38 0.58 -0.21
CA ARG A 81 11.74 0.39 -0.76
C ARG A 81 12.10 -1.08 -0.94
N ARG A 82 11.67 -1.96 -0.03
CA ARG A 82 11.93 -3.41 -0.16
C ARG A 82 11.20 -4.00 -1.36
N ILE A 83 9.94 -3.62 -1.56
CA ILE A 83 9.11 -4.04 -2.69
C ILE A 83 9.73 -3.56 -4.02
N THR A 84 10.09 -2.28 -4.09
CA THR A 84 10.62 -1.65 -5.33
C THR A 84 12.12 -1.95 -5.59
N LYS A 85 12.86 -2.48 -4.62
CA LYS A 85 14.26 -2.88 -4.79
C LYS A 85 14.42 -4.11 -5.68
N GLN A 86 13.39 -4.93 -5.83
CA GLN A 86 13.39 -6.00 -6.83
C GLN A 86 13.40 -5.36 -8.23
N LYS A 87 14.55 -5.43 -8.90
CA LYS A 87 14.81 -4.93 -10.26
C LYS A 87 13.96 -5.67 -11.30
N GLN A 88 12.66 -5.41 -11.34
CA GLN A 88 11.78 -5.94 -12.37
C GLN A 88 11.44 -4.83 -13.36
N ALA A 89 11.44 -5.16 -14.65
CA ALA A 89 11.21 -4.24 -15.78
C ALA A 89 9.76 -3.70 -15.84
N THR A 90 8.91 -4.13 -14.91
CA THR A 90 7.48 -3.84 -14.85
C THR A 90 7.22 -2.50 -14.14
N PRO A 91 6.34 -1.63 -14.67
CA PRO A 91 6.02 -0.37 -14.02
C PRO A 91 5.25 -0.62 -12.70
N TRP A 92 5.70 0.04 -11.65
CA TRP A 92 5.01 0.11 -10.36
C TRP A 92 4.10 1.32 -10.36
N ILE A 93 2.82 1.12 -10.01
CA ILE A 93 1.90 2.19 -9.66
C ILE A 93 1.83 2.27 -8.15
N VAL A 94 1.99 3.48 -7.60
CA VAL A 94 1.79 3.74 -6.17
C VAL A 94 0.52 4.59 -6.03
N SER A 95 -0.45 4.08 -5.27
CA SER A 95 -1.70 4.76 -4.91
C SER A 95 -1.77 4.97 -3.40
N CYS A 96 -2.22 6.15 -3.00
CA CYS A 96 -2.26 6.59 -1.62
C CYS A 96 -3.64 7.21 -1.35
N GLN A 97 -4.33 6.75 -0.30
CA GLN A 97 -5.69 7.18 0.02
C GLN A 97 -5.76 8.53 0.77
N ASP A 98 -4.70 8.94 1.47
CA ASP A 98 -4.64 10.20 2.22
C ASP A 98 -3.56 11.15 1.65
N PRO A 99 -3.89 12.41 1.29
CA PRO A 99 -3.02 13.30 0.52
C PRO A 99 -1.88 14.00 1.32
N PHE A 100 -1.85 13.94 2.65
CA PHE A 100 -0.93 14.78 3.46
C PHE A 100 0.48 14.20 3.68
N GLU A 101 0.63 12.89 3.90
CA GLU A 101 1.96 12.29 4.21
C GLU A 101 2.55 11.49 3.04
N THR A 102 1.78 11.29 1.98
CA THR A 102 2.08 10.32 0.91
C THR A 102 2.74 10.94 -0.33
N SER A 103 2.66 12.26 -0.52
CA SER A 103 3.32 12.98 -1.61
C SER A 103 4.84 13.05 -1.42
N LEU A 104 5.35 13.09 -0.18
CA LEU A 104 6.78 13.00 0.13
C LEU A 104 7.32 11.55 0.06
N VAL A 105 6.52 10.58 0.54
CA VAL A 105 6.87 9.14 0.49
C VAL A 105 6.84 8.61 -0.94
N GLY A 106 5.86 9.01 -1.74
CA GLY A 106 5.80 8.72 -3.18
C GLY A 106 6.98 9.34 -3.93
N ARG A 107 7.44 10.54 -3.56
CA ARG A 107 8.63 11.17 -4.16
C ARG A 107 9.94 10.46 -3.74
N LEU A 108 10.05 9.99 -2.50
CA LEU A 108 11.21 9.24 -2.00
C LEU A 108 11.29 7.79 -2.53
N ILE A 109 10.17 7.20 -2.92
CA ILE A 109 10.10 5.90 -3.60
C ILE A 109 10.32 6.07 -5.11
N SER A 110 9.78 7.14 -5.71
CA SER A 110 9.90 7.46 -7.14
C SER A 110 11.28 8.01 -7.54
N CYS A 111 12.03 8.66 -6.64
CA CYS A 111 13.38 9.21 -6.91
C CYS A 111 14.45 8.17 -7.30
N GLY A 112 14.13 6.88 -7.33
CA GLY A 112 15.07 5.83 -7.74
C GLY A 112 14.79 5.15 -9.09
N ARG A 113 13.54 5.11 -9.56
CA ARG A 113 13.14 4.35 -10.77
C ARG A 113 11.84 4.91 -11.32
N LYS A 114 11.72 4.97 -12.65
CA LYS A 114 10.57 5.44 -13.47
C LYS A 114 9.20 4.87 -13.04
N ALA A 115 8.70 5.25 -11.87
CA ALA A 115 7.42 4.83 -11.32
C ALA A 115 6.44 6.00 -11.40
N VAL A 116 5.30 5.76 -12.03
CA VAL A 116 4.22 6.73 -12.19
C VAL A 116 3.46 6.83 -10.87
N ASN A 117 3.54 7.99 -10.21
CA ASN A 117 2.79 8.27 -8.99
C ASN A 117 1.34 8.58 -9.37
N HIS A 118 0.40 7.73 -8.95
CA HIS A 118 -1.03 7.95 -9.17
C HIS A 118 -1.70 8.23 -7.82
N VAL A 119 -1.77 9.50 -7.44
CA VAL A 119 -2.41 9.94 -6.19
C VAL A 119 -3.93 9.93 -6.39
N GLN A 120 -4.65 9.02 -5.74
CA GLN A 120 -6.12 9.04 -5.69
C GLN A 120 -6.57 9.83 -4.46
N ILE A 121 -7.01 11.06 -4.68
CA ILE A 121 -7.65 11.88 -3.65
C ILE A 121 -9.06 11.32 -3.44
N HIS A 122 -9.33 10.74 -2.26
CA HIS A 122 -10.68 10.38 -1.84
C HIS A 122 -11.16 11.39 -0.79
N GLY A 123 -12.06 12.28 -1.20
CA GLY A 123 -12.98 13.02 -0.31
C GLY A 123 -12.42 14.19 0.50
N ASP A 124 -12.83 15.39 0.12
CA ASP A 124 -12.92 16.64 0.89
C ASP A 124 -11.86 16.92 1.98
N VAL A 125 -10.76 17.52 1.54
CA VAL A 125 -9.85 18.30 2.40
C VAL A 125 -10.49 19.63 2.87
N PHE A 126 -11.72 19.94 2.42
CA PHE A 126 -12.40 21.21 2.68
C PHE A 126 -13.89 21.06 2.98
N ASN A 127 -14.25 20.30 4.03
CA ASN A 127 -15.57 20.48 4.63
C ASN A 127 -15.42 20.89 6.11
N PRO A 128 -15.68 22.17 6.45
CA PRO A 128 -15.79 22.60 7.82
C PRO A 128 -17.20 22.25 8.34
N ILE A 129 -17.28 21.67 9.54
CA ILE A 129 -18.45 21.81 10.40
C ILE A 129 -17.93 22.11 11.81
#